data_AF-Q6KI44-F1
#
_entry.id   AF-Q6KI44-F1
#
_cell.length_a   1.000
_cell.length_b   1.000
_cell.length_c   1.000
_cell.angle_alpha   90.00
_cell.angle_beta   90.00
_cell.angle_gamma   90.00
#
_symmetry.space_group_name_H-M   'P 1'
#
loop_
_entity.id
_entity.type
_entity.pdbx_description
1 polymer ?
#
loop_
_entity_poly.entity_id
_entity_poly.type
_entity_poly.pdbx_seq_one_letter_code
_entity_poly.pdbx_strand_id
1 'polypeptide(L)'
;MKLQKSKLHKNDQVLIISGKFKGRSGQIIAIDYKNETVKVRDINKVTKHVKPTQQKTEGGIETFEAGIHISNVALKFKTPKLKSKDKATSDTSITPLSAKEHTKIGYKIENNKKVRIAKRTGKSI
;
A
#
# COMPACT_ATOMS: atom_id res chain seq x y z
N MET A 1 -2.37 22.71 -14.86
CA MET A 1 -2.64 22.04 -13.56
C MET A 1 -1.43 21.17 -13.20
N LYS A 2 -0.85 21.33 -12.00
CA LYS A 2 0.38 20.64 -11.57
C LYS A 2 0.04 19.21 -11.11
N LEU A 3 0.56 18.18 -11.78
CA LEU A 3 0.42 16.80 -11.29
C LEU A 3 1.25 16.64 -10.01
N GLN A 4 0.59 16.39 -8.89
CA GLN A 4 1.26 16.00 -7.64
C GLN A 4 1.87 14.61 -7.82
N LYS A 5 3.19 14.51 -7.63
CA LYS A 5 3.90 13.22 -7.70
C LYS A 5 3.85 12.53 -6.35
N SER A 6 3.27 11.33 -6.31
CA SER A 6 3.36 10.44 -5.15
C SER A 6 4.71 9.73 -5.12
N LYS A 7 5.18 9.40 -3.91
CA LYS A 7 6.37 8.53 -3.71
C LYS A 7 6.07 7.06 -3.95
N LEU A 8 4.79 6.69 -4.08
CA LEU A 8 4.33 5.34 -4.39
C LEU A 8 4.50 5.04 -5.88
N HIS A 9 4.77 3.77 -6.18
CA HIS A 9 4.88 3.25 -7.54
C HIS A 9 3.91 2.08 -7.76
N LYS A 10 3.63 1.81 -9.03
CA LYS A 10 2.90 0.60 -9.42
C LYS A 10 3.66 -0.62 -8.88
N ASN A 11 2.92 -1.64 -8.47
CA ASN A 11 3.42 -2.87 -7.86
C ASN A 11 3.98 -2.77 -6.44
N ASP A 12 3.99 -1.59 -5.80
CA ASP A 12 4.32 -1.47 -4.38
C ASP A 12 3.29 -2.22 -3.51
N GLN A 13 3.77 -2.84 -2.43
CA GLN A 13 2.90 -3.41 -1.39
C GLN A 13 2.55 -2.33 -0.37
N VAL A 14 1.25 -2.09 -0.20
CA VAL A 14 0.75 -0.99 0.64
C VAL A 14 -0.24 -1.45 1.70
N LEU A 15 -0.34 -0.67 2.75
CA LEU A 15 -1.32 -0.78 3.83
C LEU A 15 -2.18 0.47 3.84
N ILE A 16 -3.49 0.28 4.03
CA ILE A 16 -4.44 1.39 4.19
C ILE A 16 -4.43 1.84 5.64
N ILE A 17 -4.08 3.10 5.87
CA ILE A 17 -3.88 3.66 7.22
C ILE A 17 -5.16 4.28 7.80
N SER A 18 -6.08 4.72 6.94
CA SER A 18 -7.29 5.46 7.31
C SER A 18 -8.43 5.18 6.33
N GLY A 19 -9.65 5.52 6.74
CA GLY A 19 -10.87 5.35 5.95
C GLY A 19 -11.50 3.96 6.06
N LYS A 20 -12.49 3.69 5.18
CA LYS A 20 -13.35 2.50 5.21
C LYS A 20 -12.60 1.16 5.18
N PHE A 21 -11.45 1.10 4.52
CA PHE A 21 -10.67 -0.12 4.32
C PHE A 21 -9.39 -0.17 5.18
N LYS A 22 -9.34 0.58 6.28
CA LYS A 22 -8.20 0.63 7.20
C LYS A 22 -7.76 -0.77 7.64
N GLY A 23 -6.44 -0.98 7.70
CA GLY A 23 -5.82 -2.24 8.13
C GLY A 23 -5.70 -3.30 7.03
N ARG A 24 -6.38 -3.12 5.89
CA ARG A 24 -6.19 -3.99 4.72
C ARG A 24 -4.91 -3.63 3.99
N SER A 25 -4.27 -4.63 3.40
CA SER A 25 -3.07 -4.47 2.59
C SER A 25 -3.22 -5.12 1.22
N GLY A 26 -2.56 -4.56 0.21
CA GLY A 26 -2.55 -5.12 -1.14
C GLY A 26 -1.53 -4.41 -2.03
N GLN A 27 -1.41 -4.90 -3.26
CA GLN A 27 -0.49 -4.38 -4.24
C GLN A 27 -1.14 -3.25 -5.05
N ILE A 28 -0.40 -2.18 -5.34
CA ILE A 28 -0.88 -1.11 -6.22
C ILE A 28 -0.95 -1.61 -7.67
N ILE A 29 -2.14 -1.57 -8.26
CA ILE A 29 -2.39 -1.90 -9.68
C ILE A 29 -2.07 -0.69 -10.56
N ALA A 30 -2.61 0.48 -10.19
CA ALA A 30 -2.48 1.71 -10.95
C ALA A 30 -2.58 2.93 -10.03
N ILE A 31 -1.97 4.03 -10.47
CA ILE A 31 -1.99 5.32 -9.78
C ILE A 31 -2.58 6.35 -10.73
N ASP A 32 -3.63 7.03 -10.29
CA ASP A 32 -4.19 8.19 -10.96
C ASP A 32 -3.65 9.45 -10.26
N TYR A 33 -2.65 10.07 -10.89
CA TYR A 33 -2.01 11.29 -10.37
C TYR A 33 -2.87 12.53 -10.51
N LYS A 34 -3.89 12.53 -11.39
CA LYS A 34 -4.77 13.69 -11.58
C LYS A 34 -5.77 13.78 -10.43
N ASN A 35 -6.35 12.64 -10.06
CA ASN A 35 -7.33 12.54 -8.98
C ASN A 35 -6.72 12.16 -7.63
N GLU A 36 -5.39 12.00 -7.57
CA GLU A 36 -4.65 11.58 -6.37
C GLU A 36 -5.19 10.27 -5.77
N THR A 37 -5.55 9.30 -6.61
CA THR A 37 -6.05 8.00 -6.16
C THR A 37 -5.16 6.84 -6.61
N VAL A 38 -5.15 5.76 -5.82
CA VAL A 38 -4.49 4.50 -6.11
C VAL A 38 -5.53 3.38 -6.18
N LYS A 39 -5.41 2.51 -7.17
CA LYS A 39 -6.15 1.25 -7.21
C LYS A 39 -5.30 0.17 -6.56
N VAL A 40 -5.84 -0.47 -5.52
CA VAL A 40 -5.15 -1.52 -4.77
C VAL A 40 -5.88 -2.83 -5.00
N ARG A 41 -5.15 -3.89 -5.34
CA ARG A 41 -5.72 -5.22 -5.66
C ARG A 41 -6.65 -5.70 -4.57
N ASP A 42 -7.81 -6.22 -4.98
CA ASP A 42 -8.83 -6.79 -4.10
C ASP A 42 -9.41 -5.86 -3.03
N ILE A 43 -9.14 -4.56 -3.09
CA ILE A 43 -9.69 -3.57 -2.17
C ILE A 43 -10.53 -2.56 -2.93
N ASN A 44 -11.61 -2.11 -2.29
CA ASN A 44 -12.55 -1.14 -2.84
C ASN A 44 -13.15 -1.60 -4.19
N LYS A 45 -13.60 -2.85 -4.23
CA LYS A 45 -14.21 -3.46 -5.41
C LYS A 45 -15.60 -2.87 -5.67
N VAL A 46 -15.84 -2.47 -6.92
CA VAL A 46 -17.09 -1.93 -7.43
C VAL A 46 -17.57 -2.76 -8.61
N THR A 47 -18.86 -3.05 -8.61
CA THR A 47 -19.51 -3.82 -9.64
C THR A 47 -20.00 -2.88 -10.75
N LYS A 48 -19.73 -3.20 -12.01
CA LYS A 48 -20.16 -2.43 -13.17
C LYS A 48 -20.69 -3.35 -14.26
N HIS A 49 -21.77 -2.91 -14.92
CA HIS A 49 -22.25 -3.54 -16.14
C HIS A 49 -21.35 -3.15 -17.31
N VAL A 50 -20.82 -4.14 -18.00
CA VAL A 50 -19.95 -3.96 -19.17
C VAL A 50 -20.72 -4.43 -20.40
N LYS A 51 -20.83 -3.55 -21.40
CA LYS A 51 -21.43 -3.88 -22.69
C LYS A 51 -20.51 -4.86 -23.43
N PRO A 52 -21.07 -5.77 -24.26
CA PRO A 52 -20.25 -6.65 -25.09
C PRO A 52 -19.35 -5.84 -26.02
N THR A 53 -18.11 -6.32 -26.21
CA THR A 53 -17.09 -5.74 -27.09
C THR A 53 -16.50 -6.83 -27.99
N GLN A 54 -15.72 -6.47 -29.01
CA GLN A 54 -15.08 -7.48 -29.89
C GLN A 54 -14.12 -8.42 -29.13
N GLN A 55 -13.45 -7.92 -28.08
CA GLN A 55 -12.55 -8.73 -27.26
C GLN A 55 -13.31 -9.59 -26.24
N LYS A 56 -14.51 -9.13 -25.83
CA LYS A 56 -15.36 -9.80 -24.86
C LYS A 56 -16.80 -9.83 -25.38
N THR A 57 -17.14 -10.90 -26.10
CA THR A 57 -18.42 -11.08 -26.81
C THR A 57 -19.62 -11.12 -25.87
N GLU A 58 -19.43 -11.66 -24.67
CA GLU A 58 -20.46 -11.69 -23.63
C GLU A 58 -20.41 -10.42 -22.80
N GLY A 59 -21.52 -9.67 -22.82
CA GLY A 59 -21.76 -8.62 -21.83
C GLY A 59 -21.96 -9.23 -20.44
N GLY A 60 -21.82 -8.42 -19.40
CA GLY A 60 -22.08 -8.93 -18.06
C GLY A 60 -21.74 -7.97 -16.93
N ILE A 61 -21.86 -8.50 -15.74
CA ILE A 61 -21.52 -7.82 -14.49
C ILE A 61 -20.06 -8.13 -14.16
N GLU A 62 -19.21 -7.11 -14.18
CA GLU A 62 -17.79 -7.23 -13.84
C GLU A 62 -17.45 -6.47 -12.56
N THR A 63 -16.44 -6.94 -11.85
CA THR A 63 -15.95 -6.29 -10.63
C THR A 63 -14.60 -5.64 -10.89
N PHE A 64 -14.47 -4.36 -10.54
CA PHE A 64 -13.26 -3.56 -10.72
C PHE A 64 -12.82 -2.93 -9.40
N GLU A 65 -11.53 -2.75 -9.19
CA GLU A 65 -11.03 -1.94 -8.08
C GLU A 65 -11.20 -0.44 -8.35
N ALA A 66 -11.86 0.24 -7.41
CA ALA A 66 -11.98 1.69 -7.40
C ALA A 66 -10.81 2.37 -6.68
N GLY A 67 -10.58 3.63 -7.03
CA GLY A 67 -9.50 4.43 -6.46
C GLY A 67 -9.68 4.69 -4.97
N ILE A 68 -8.57 4.69 -4.25
CA ILE A 68 -8.46 5.09 -2.84
C ILE A 68 -7.53 6.30 -2.82
N HIS A 69 -7.88 7.35 -2.09
CA HIS A 69 -7.05 8.54 -2.02
C HIS A 69 -5.63 8.21 -1.52
N ILE A 70 -4.60 8.74 -2.18
CA ILE A 70 -3.18 8.43 -1.91
C ILE A 70 -2.81 8.71 -0.45
N SER A 71 -3.39 9.75 0.17
CA SER A 71 -3.11 10.08 1.58
C SER A 71 -3.53 8.99 2.57
N ASN A 72 -4.46 8.10 2.20
CA ASN A 72 -4.95 7.00 3.04
C ASN A 72 -4.09 5.73 2.89
N VAL A 73 -3.02 5.78 2.09
CA VAL A 73 -2.21 4.61 1.73
C VAL A 73 -0.75 4.85 2.07
N ALA A 74 -0.11 3.87 2.72
CA ALA A 74 1.30 3.90 3.06
C ALA A 74 2.00 2.62 2.65
N LEU A 75 3.31 2.67 2.44
CA LEU A 75 4.10 1.48 2.10
C LEU A 75 4.06 0.49 3.27
N LYS A 76 3.66 -0.76 3.00
CA LYS A 76 3.65 -1.83 3.99
C LYS A 76 5.09 -2.23 4.30
N PHE A 77 5.40 -2.33 5.58
CA PHE A 77 6.70 -2.74 6.07
C PHE A 77 6.53 -3.92 7.03
N LYS A 78 7.18 -5.05 6.73
CA LYS A 78 7.22 -6.20 7.63
C LYS A 78 8.29 -5.95 8.69
N THR A 79 7.88 -5.54 9.88
CA THR A 79 8.78 -5.59 11.04
C THR A 79 9.18 -7.04 11.29
N PRO A 80 10.45 -7.32 11.60
CA PRO A 80 10.79 -8.59 12.21
C PRO A 80 10.00 -8.64 13.52
N LYS A 81 8.96 -9.49 13.58
CA LYS A 81 8.33 -9.82 14.84
C LYS A 81 9.48 -10.37 15.71
N LEU A 82 9.78 -9.71 16.82
CA LEU A 82 10.66 -10.28 17.84
C LEU A 82 10.10 -11.69 18.07
N LYS A 83 10.89 -12.72 17.77
CA LYS A 83 10.38 -14.09 17.86
C LYS A 83 9.93 -14.26 19.31
N SER A 84 8.63 -14.46 19.49
CA SER A 84 7.98 -14.79 20.75
C SER A 84 8.38 -16.21 21.18
N LYS A 85 9.68 -16.51 21.20
CA LYS A 85 10.18 -17.80 21.68
C LYS A 85 10.58 -17.76 23.14
N ASP A 86 10.80 -16.58 23.70
CA ASP A 86 11.24 -16.46 25.08
C ASP A 86 10.12 -15.86 25.92
N LYS A 87 9.76 -16.64 26.94
CA LYS A 87 8.79 -16.44 28.01
C LYS A 87 8.42 -14.98 28.26
N ALA A 88 7.11 -14.72 28.31
CA ALA A 88 6.54 -13.56 28.97
C ALA A 88 7.12 -13.42 30.39
N THR A 89 8.13 -12.58 30.55
CA THR A 89 8.56 -12.07 31.86
C THR A 89 7.69 -10.88 32.19
N SER A 90 7.09 -10.96 33.37
CA SER A 90 5.79 -10.41 33.78
C SER A 90 5.71 -8.91 33.98
N ASP A 91 6.81 -8.15 34.11
CA ASP A 91 6.70 -6.90 34.88
C ASP A 91 7.16 -5.65 34.17
N THR A 92 7.16 -5.64 32.83
CA THR A 92 7.25 -4.35 32.14
C THR A 92 6.33 -4.35 30.95
N SER A 93 5.22 -3.64 31.11
CA SER A 93 4.30 -3.20 30.07
C SER A 93 4.98 -2.23 29.09
N ILE A 94 6.18 -2.56 28.62
CA ILE A 94 6.73 -2.00 27.39
C ILE A 94 5.95 -2.68 26.27
N THR A 95 4.70 -2.23 26.09
CA THR A 95 3.88 -2.56 24.93
C THR A 95 4.79 -2.46 23.71
N PRO A 96 4.98 -3.54 22.93
CA PRO A 96 6.05 -3.61 21.93
C PRO A 96 5.85 -2.45 20.98
N LEU A 97 6.74 -1.45 21.10
CA LEU A 97 6.71 -0.14 20.47
C LEU A 97 5.80 -0.15 19.24
N SER A 98 4.53 0.22 19.44
CA SER A 98 3.40 0.08 18.50
C SER A 98 3.89 -0.35 17.12
N ALA A 99 3.89 -1.65 16.86
CA ALA A 99 4.51 -2.26 15.69
C ALA A 99 3.78 -1.82 14.41
N LYS A 100 4.01 -0.57 13.99
CA LYS A 100 3.40 -0.01 12.79
C LYS A 100 3.87 -0.81 11.61
N GLU A 101 2.93 -1.50 10.97
CA GLU A 101 3.15 -2.31 9.77
C GLU A 101 3.32 -1.46 8.49
N HIS A 102 3.50 -0.14 8.63
CA HIS A 102 3.72 0.77 7.52
C HIS A 102 4.88 1.72 7.81
N THR A 103 5.51 2.22 6.75
CA THR A 103 6.65 3.14 6.82
C THR A 103 6.49 4.30 5.85
N LYS A 104 7.15 5.43 6.16
CA LYS A 104 7.33 6.51 5.19
C LYS A 104 8.42 6.14 4.19
N ILE A 105 8.25 6.59 2.94
CA ILE A 105 9.23 6.44 1.86
C ILE A 105 10.23 7.59 1.89
N GLY A 106 11.51 7.24 1.86
CA GLY A 106 12.64 8.15 1.71
C GLY A 106 13.46 7.83 0.45
N TYR A 107 14.55 8.55 0.27
CA TYR A 107 15.55 8.29 -0.76
C TYR A 107 16.94 8.31 -0.14
N LYS A 108 17.85 7.46 -0.62
CA LYS A 108 19.30 7.56 -0.38
C LYS A 108 20.04 7.41 -1.71
N ILE A 109 21.30 7.79 -1.74
CA ILE A 109 22.18 7.49 -2.87
C ILE A 109 22.93 6.20 -2.52
N GLU A 110 22.84 5.20 -3.39
CA GLU A 110 23.53 3.92 -3.29
C GLU A 110 24.12 3.62 -4.67
N ASN A 111 25.43 3.35 -4.75
CA ASN A 111 26.15 3.15 -6.01
C ASN A 111 25.94 4.28 -7.03
N ASN A 112 26.05 5.55 -6.60
CA ASN A 112 25.76 6.75 -7.40
C ASN A 112 24.32 6.84 -7.97
N LYS A 113 23.41 5.95 -7.56
CA LYS A 113 22.01 5.94 -7.99
C LYS A 113 21.10 6.30 -6.82
N LYS A 114 20.11 7.15 -7.08
CA LYS A 114 19.07 7.48 -6.10
C LYS A 114 18.10 6.29 -5.97
N VAL A 115 18.09 5.66 -4.81
CA VAL A 115 17.23 4.51 -4.50
C VAL A 115 16.18 4.90 -3.46
N ARG A 116 14.99 4.27 -3.54
CA ARG A 116 13.91 4.44 -2.57
C ARG A 116 14.21 3.60 -1.33
N ILE A 117 13.93 4.15 -0.14
CA ILE A 117 14.14 3.45 1.13
C ILE A 117 12.90 3.47 2.02
N ALA A 118 12.74 2.40 2.79
CA ALA A 118 11.85 2.37 3.93
C ALA A 118 12.51 3.13 5.08
N LYS A 119 12.03 4.34 5.41
CA LYS A 119 12.65 5.19 6.47
C LYS A 119 12.80 4.47 7.81
N ARG A 120 11.89 3.54 8.14
CA ARG A 120 11.94 2.80 9.40
C ARG A 120 13.13 1.83 9.49
N THR A 121 13.59 1.26 8.38
CA THR A 121 14.66 0.25 8.39
C THR A 121 15.89 0.60 7.59
N GLY A 122 15.87 1.69 6.81
CA GLY A 122 16.96 2.07 5.92
C GLY A 122 17.16 1.15 4.71
N LYS A 123 16.55 -0.03 4.72
CA LYS A 123 16.53 -0.97 3.58
C LYS A 123 15.92 -0.30 2.35
N SER A 124 16.56 -0.54 1.21
CA SER A 124 16.00 -0.22 -0.11
C SER A 124 14.72 -1.03 -0.36
N ILE A 125 13.80 -0.42 -1.10
CA ILE A 125 12.52 -1.02 -1.51
C ILE A 125 12.65 -1.53 -2.93
#